data_AF-A0AAW6R2F5-F1
#
_entry.id   AF-A0AAW6R2F5-F1
#
_cell.length_a   1.000
_cell.length_b   1.000
_cell.length_c   1.000
_cell.angle_alpha   90.00
_cell.angle_beta   90.00
_cell.angle_gamma   90.00
#
_symmetry.space_group_name_H-M   'P 1'
#
loop_
_entity.id
_entity.type
_entity.pdbx_description
1 polymer ?
#
loop_
_entity_poly.entity_id
_entity_poly.type
_entity_poly.pdbx_seq_one_letter_code
_entity_poly.pdbx_strand_id
1 'polypeptide(L)'
;MTIAFLLSVNKKKISLRTVGAALVLQVVIGGIMLWLPPGRWVADKVAFGVHKVMAYSDAGSAFIFGSLVGPKMDTLFDGAGFIFGFRVLPAIIFVTALVSILYYIGVMGILIRILGGIFQKALNISKIESFVAVTTIFLGQNEIPAIVKPFIDRLNRNELFTAICSGMASIAGSTMIGYAALGVPVEYLLA
;
A
#
# COMPACT_ATOMS: atom_id res chain seq x y z
N MET A 1 11.92 2.21 -18.76
CA MET A 1 13.18 1.42 -18.69
C MET A 1 14.39 2.16 -19.28
N THR A 2 14.29 2.75 -20.46
CA THR A 2 15.39 3.47 -21.12
C THR A 2 15.95 4.61 -20.25
N ILE A 3 15.08 5.41 -19.64
CA ILE A 3 15.47 6.48 -18.71
C ILE A 3 16.20 5.91 -17.49
N ALA A 4 15.67 4.87 -16.86
CA ALA A 4 16.29 4.20 -15.72
C ALA A 4 17.67 3.62 -16.06
N PHE A 5 17.85 3.08 -17.27
CA PHE A 5 19.15 2.60 -17.75
C PHE A 5 20.15 3.75 -17.98
N LEU A 6 19.72 4.87 -18.53
CA LEU A 6 20.57 6.04 -18.76
C LEU A 6 21.06 6.66 -17.45
N LEU A 7 20.19 6.72 -16.44
CA LEU A 7 20.49 7.25 -15.11
C LEU A 7 21.18 6.23 -14.18
N SER A 8 21.41 5.00 -14.64
CA SER A 8 22.09 3.98 -13.83
C SER A 8 23.55 4.33 -13.58
N VAL A 9 23.96 4.30 -12.30
CA VAL A 9 25.33 4.55 -11.85
C VAL A 9 26.32 3.54 -12.45
N ASN A 10 25.91 2.27 -12.61
CA ASN A 10 26.77 1.24 -13.16
C ASN A 10 26.00 0.28 -14.07
N LYS A 11 25.95 0.63 -15.35
CA LYS A 11 25.24 -0.11 -16.41
C LYS A 11 25.71 -1.56 -16.57
N LYS A 12 26.97 -1.86 -16.22
CA LYS A 12 27.56 -3.21 -16.36
C LYS A 12 27.18 -4.16 -15.21
N LYS A 13 26.78 -3.62 -14.05
CA LYS A 13 26.41 -4.41 -12.87
C LYS A 13 24.90 -4.65 -12.75
N ILE A 14 24.12 -4.29 -13.76
CA ILE A 14 22.67 -4.52 -13.76
C ILE A 14 22.41 -6.02 -13.89
N SER A 15 21.73 -6.61 -12.90
CA SER A 15 21.28 -8.00 -12.97
C SER A 15 20.04 -8.11 -13.86
N LEU A 16 20.25 -8.49 -15.12
CA LEU A 16 19.17 -8.73 -16.09
C LEU A 16 18.12 -9.73 -15.58
N ARG A 17 18.55 -10.73 -14.80
CA ARG A 17 17.65 -11.69 -14.15
C ARG A 17 16.69 -11.01 -13.18
N THR A 18 17.17 -10.14 -12.30
CA THR A 18 16.33 -9.48 -11.28
C THR A 18 15.42 -8.45 -11.92
N VAL A 19 15.94 -7.60 -12.81
CA VAL A 19 15.14 -6.56 -13.48
C VAL A 19 14.08 -7.19 -14.40
N GLY A 20 14.46 -8.22 -15.17
CA GLY A 20 13.54 -8.96 -16.01
C GLY A 20 12.47 -9.68 -15.19
N ALA A 21 12.86 -10.39 -14.13
CA ALA A 21 11.90 -11.05 -13.24
C ALA A 21 10.95 -10.05 -12.56
N ALA A 22 11.44 -8.89 -12.12
CA ALA A 22 10.61 -7.85 -11.50
C ALA A 22 9.57 -7.31 -12.49
N LEU A 23 9.98 -7.02 -13.73
CA LEU A 23 9.06 -6.52 -14.76
C LEU A 23 8.02 -7.56 -15.15
N VAL A 24 8.45 -8.80 -15.37
CA VAL A 24 7.53 -9.90 -15.68
C VAL A 24 6.56 -10.10 -14.54
N LEU A 25 7.03 -10.10 -13.29
CA LEU A 25 6.17 -10.27 -12.12
C LEU A 25 5.16 -9.13 -11.99
N GLN A 26 5.56 -7.88 -12.21
CA GLN A 26 4.67 -6.72 -12.18
C GLN A 26 3.59 -6.81 -13.27
N VAL A 27 3.96 -7.16 -14.51
CA VAL A 27 3.01 -7.33 -15.62
C VAL A 27 2.08 -8.52 -15.39
N VAL A 28 2.60 -9.62 -14.84
CA VAL A 28 1.82 -10.82 -14.54
C VAL A 28 0.82 -10.55 -13.43
N ILE A 29 1.23 -9.92 -12.31
CA ILE A 29 0.31 -9.57 -11.21
C ILE A 29 -0.77 -8.61 -11.71
N GLY A 30 -0.37 -7.54 -12.40
CA GLY A 30 -1.32 -6.58 -12.98
C GLY A 30 -2.26 -7.23 -14.00
N GLY A 31 -1.75 -8.11 -14.86
CA GLY A 31 -2.57 -8.87 -15.80
C GLY A 31 -3.54 -9.83 -15.13
N ILE A 32 -3.12 -10.50 -14.05
CA ILE A 32 -4.01 -11.34 -13.24
C ILE A 32 -5.13 -10.50 -12.62
N MET A 33 -4.78 -9.41 -11.94
CA MET A 33 -5.77 -8.59 -11.22
C MET A 33 -6.71 -7.83 -12.16
N LEU A 34 -6.22 -7.33 -13.30
CA LEU A 34 -6.98 -6.43 -14.17
C LEU A 34 -7.57 -7.09 -15.41
N TRP A 35 -7.08 -8.26 -15.85
CA TRP A 35 -7.54 -8.87 -17.13
C TRP A 35 -8.19 -10.24 -16.93
N LEU A 36 -7.63 -11.09 -16.07
CA LEU A 36 -8.14 -12.44 -15.85
C LEU A 36 -9.39 -12.45 -14.95
N PRO A 37 -10.50 -13.12 -15.35
CA PRO A 37 -11.73 -13.14 -14.56
C PRO A 37 -11.57 -13.64 -13.11
N PRO A 38 -10.77 -14.70 -12.83
CA PRO A 38 -10.52 -15.13 -11.45
C PRO A 38 -9.76 -14.07 -10.63
N GLY A 39 -8.83 -13.35 -11.23
CA GLY A 39 -8.04 -12.34 -10.53
C GLY A 39 -8.83 -11.06 -10.26
N ARG A 40 -9.70 -10.64 -11.19
CA ARG A 40 -10.70 -9.58 -10.95
C ARG A 40 -11.62 -9.95 -9.79
N TRP A 41 -12.13 -11.18 -9.77
CA TRP A 41 -12.98 -11.64 -8.67
C TRP A 41 -12.26 -11.57 -7.32
N VAL A 42 -10.97 -11.92 -7.24
CA VAL A 42 -10.18 -11.75 -6.02
C VAL A 42 -10.02 -10.28 -5.67
N ALA A 43 -9.68 -9.41 -6.63
CA ALA A 43 -9.56 -7.97 -6.42
C ALA A 43 -10.86 -7.37 -5.88
N ASP A 44 -12.00 -7.69 -6.48
CA ASP A 44 -13.33 -7.24 -6.04
C ASP A 44 -13.65 -7.71 -4.61
N LYS A 45 -13.25 -8.94 -4.24
CA LYS A 45 -13.44 -9.46 -2.87
C LYS A 45 -12.58 -8.70 -1.86
N VAL A 46 -11.34 -8.37 -2.22
CA VAL A 46 -10.46 -7.57 -1.37
C VAL A 46 -11.00 -6.14 -1.26
N ALA A 47 -11.41 -5.52 -2.37
CA ALA A 47 -12.04 -4.20 -2.40
C ALA A 47 -13.30 -4.15 -1.54
N PHE A 48 -14.16 -5.17 -1.61
CA PHE A 48 -15.33 -5.29 -0.75
C PHE A 48 -14.96 -5.41 0.74
N GLY A 49 -13.89 -6.15 1.05
CA GLY A 49 -13.34 -6.21 2.42
C GLY A 49 -12.88 -4.84 2.91
N VAL A 50 -12.18 -4.09 2.06
CA VAL A 50 -11.76 -2.71 2.33
C VAL A 50 -12.96 -1.80 2.57
N HIS A 51 -13.99 -1.86 1.72
CA HIS A 51 -15.21 -1.08 1.91
C HIS A 51 -15.93 -1.38 3.23
N LYS A 52 -15.93 -2.64 3.70
CA LYS A 52 -16.46 -2.96 5.03
C LYS A 52 -15.67 -2.30 6.16
N VAL A 53 -14.34 -2.29 6.05
CA VAL A 53 -13.47 -1.60 7.01
C VAL A 53 -13.76 -0.10 7.01
N MET A 54 -13.99 0.51 5.85
CA MET A 54 -14.41 1.91 5.73
C MET A 54 -15.76 2.17 6.40
N ALA A 55 -16.75 1.28 6.21
CA ALA A 55 -18.05 1.42 6.85
C ALA A 55 -17.97 1.42 8.39
N TYR A 56 -17.04 0.67 8.99
CA TYR A 56 -16.78 0.75 10.44
C TYR A 56 -16.17 2.09 10.85
N SER A 57 -15.28 2.66 10.02
CA SER A 57 -14.76 4.01 10.24
C SER A 57 -15.85 5.08 10.13
N ASP A 58 -16.78 4.93 9.19
CA ASP A 58 -17.90 5.88 9.03
C ASP A 58 -18.80 5.88 10.28
N ALA A 59 -19.06 4.71 10.86
CA ALA A 59 -19.79 4.61 12.12
C ALA A 59 -19.06 5.34 13.28
N GLY A 60 -17.74 5.22 13.37
CA GLY A 60 -16.94 5.97 14.35
C GLY A 60 -16.95 7.49 14.09
N SER A 61 -16.90 7.90 12.82
CA SER A 61 -16.96 9.31 12.44
C SER A 61 -18.33 9.91 12.74
N ALA A 62 -19.42 9.17 12.51
CA ALA A 62 -20.77 9.57 12.87
C ALA A 62 -20.97 9.67 14.38
N PHE A 63 -20.31 8.82 15.18
CA PHE A 63 -20.31 8.94 16.63
C PHE A 63 -19.63 10.23 17.12
N ILE A 64 -18.48 10.60 16.52
CA ILE A 64 -17.71 11.80 16.93
C ILE A 64 -18.33 13.10 16.41
N PHE A 65 -18.68 13.14 15.12
CA PHE A 65 -19.08 14.36 14.43
C PHE A 65 -20.60 14.46 14.20
N GLY A 66 -21.38 13.43 14.53
CA GLY A 66 -22.83 13.45 14.44
C GLY A 66 -23.33 13.77 13.04
N SER A 67 -24.23 14.76 12.92
CA SER A 67 -24.84 15.14 11.65
C SER A 67 -23.89 15.79 10.64
N LEU A 68 -22.68 16.22 11.06
CA LEU A 68 -21.69 16.86 10.17
C LEU A 68 -21.14 15.92 9.08
N VAL A 69 -21.28 14.61 9.27
CA VAL A 69 -20.92 13.59 8.25
C VAL A 69 -22.15 12.95 7.62
N GLY A 70 -23.37 13.32 8.05
CA GLY A 70 -24.62 12.71 7.61
C GLY A 70 -25.18 13.30 6.30
N PRO A 71 -26.20 12.65 5.72
CA PRO A 71 -26.79 13.05 4.43
C PRO A 71 -27.47 14.43 4.46
N LYS A 72 -27.80 14.95 5.65
CA LYS A 72 -28.35 16.32 5.80
C LYS A 72 -27.38 17.39 5.30
N MET A 73 -26.07 17.14 5.36
CA MET A 73 -25.07 18.08 4.86
C MET A 73 -25.15 18.22 3.33
N ASP A 74 -25.43 17.14 2.61
CA ASP A 74 -25.54 17.17 1.15
C ASP A 74 -26.74 18.01 0.70
N THR A 75 -27.84 18.00 1.47
CA THR A 75 -29.03 18.83 1.23
C THR A 75 -28.87 20.30 1.66
N LEU A 76 -28.06 20.57 2.68
CA LEU A 76 -27.86 21.93 3.21
C LEU A 76 -26.84 22.74 2.40
N PHE A 77 -25.92 22.05 1.72
CA PHE A 77 -24.81 22.66 0.99
C PHE A 77 -24.88 22.38 -0.52
N ASP A 78 -26.06 22.10 -1.07
CA ASP A 78 -26.30 21.88 -2.52
C ASP A 78 -25.25 20.97 -3.20
N GLY A 79 -24.98 19.81 -2.59
CA GLY A 79 -24.00 18.83 -3.09
C GLY A 79 -22.56 19.04 -2.61
N ALA A 80 -22.27 20.12 -1.87
CA ALA A 80 -20.99 20.34 -1.17
C ALA A 80 -20.98 19.83 0.28
N GLY A 81 -21.87 18.89 0.63
CA GLY A 81 -21.96 18.31 1.98
C GLY A 81 -20.82 17.37 2.36
N PHE A 82 -19.93 17.04 1.40
CA PHE A 82 -18.72 16.26 1.65
C PHE A 82 -17.65 17.12 2.34
N ILE A 83 -17.59 17.07 3.67
CA ILE A 83 -16.50 17.69 4.42
C ILE A 83 -15.32 16.72 4.49
N PHE A 84 -14.29 17.02 3.69
CA PHE A 84 -13.04 16.25 3.64
C PHE A 84 -12.46 15.95 5.03
N GLY A 85 -12.38 16.97 5.89
CA GLY A 85 -11.79 16.84 7.22
C GLY A 85 -12.50 15.85 8.13
N PHE A 86 -13.82 15.67 7.98
CA PHE A 86 -14.62 14.79 8.85
C PHE A 86 -14.89 13.42 8.24
N ARG A 87 -14.70 13.24 6.93
CA ARG A 87 -14.86 11.93 6.27
C ARG A 87 -13.54 11.23 5.99
N VAL A 88 -12.49 11.97 5.61
CA VAL A 88 -11.22 11.39 5.18
C VAL A 88 -10.23 11.23 6.33
N LEU A 89 -10.03 12.28 7.14
CA LEU A 89 -9.03 12.22 8.23
C LEU A 89 -9.35 11.14 9.28
N PRO A 90 -10.61 10.94 9.73
CA PRO A 90 -10.92 9.87 10.68
C PRO A 90 -10.66 8.48 10.12
N ALA A 91 -10.89 8.28 8.81
CA ALA A 91 -10.59 7.00 8.16
C ALA A 91 -9.10 6.68 8.14
N ILE A 92 -8.24 7.69 7.92
CA ILE A 92 -6.78 7.54 8.04
C ILE A 92 -6.42 7.12 9.48
N ILE A 93 -6.96 7.79 10.49
CA ILE A 93 -6.69 7.49 11.91
C ILE A 93 -7.13 6.06 12.25
N PHE A 94 -8.33 5.67 11.83
CA PHE A 94 -8.88 4.33 12.07
C PHE A 94 -8.00 3.24 11.45
N VAL A 95 -7.59 3.43 10.19
CA VAL A 95 -6.76 2.45 9.47
C VAL A 95 -5.37 2.35 10.10
N THR A 96 -4.75 3.48 10.48
CA THR A 96 -3.47 3.47 11.18
C THR A 96 -3.57 2.72 12.52
N ALA A 97 -4.64 2.93 13.29
CA ALA A 97 -4.88 2.20 14.53
C ALA A 97 -5.09 0.69 14.28
N LEU A 98 -5.87 0.33 13.26
CA LEU A 98 -6.11 -1.06 12.87
C LEU A 98 -4.81 -1.75 12.47
N VAL A 99 -4.01 -1.12 11.58
CA VAL A 99 -2.71 -1.65 11.16
C VAL A 99 -1.79 -1.81 12.37
N SER A 100 -1.74 -0.84 13.28
CA SER A 100 -0.97 -0.95 14.52
C SER A 100 -1.38 -2.17 15.38
N ILE A 101 -2.68 -2.46 15.48
CA ILE A 101 -3.17 -3.66 16.17
C ILE A 101 -2.71 -4.92 15.43
N LEU A 102 -2.81 -4.96 14.10
CA LEU A 102 -2.38 -6.10 13.28
C LEU A 102 -0.87 -6.37 13.39
N TYR A 103 -0.06 -5.33 13.60
CA TYR A 103 1.35 -5.45 13.95
C TYR A 103 1.55 -6.01 15.35
N TYR A 104 0.83 -5.50 16.34
CA TYR A 104 0.93 -5.96 17.74
C TYR A 104 0.57 -7.43 17.90
N ILE A 105 -0.48 -7.91 17.25
CA ILE A 105 -0.91 -9.32 17.29
C ILE A 105 -0.06 -10.24 16.39
N GLY A 106 0.85 -9.69 15.58
CA GLY A 106 1.79 -10.45 14.75
C GLY A 106 1.28 -10.92 13.38
N VAL A 107 0.05 -10.56 12.97
CA VAL A 107 -0.52 -10.94 11.66
C VAL A 107 0.33 -10.37 10.52
N MET A 108 0.78 -9.12 10.63
CA MET A 108 1.65 -8.48 9.63
C MET A 108 2.98 -9.23 9.47
N GLY A 109 3.55 -9.72 10.56
CA GLY A 109 4.79 -10.50 10.51
C GLY A 109 4.65 -11.78 9.69
N ILE A 110 3.51 -12.47 9.79
CA ILE A 110 3.21 -13.68 9.01
C ILE A 110 3.09 -13.33 7.53
N LEU A 111 2.29 -12.31 7.19
CA LEU A 111 2.10 -11.85 5.81
C LEU A 111 3.43 -11.46 5.16
N ILE A 112 4.23 -10.65 5.86
CA ILE A 112 5.52 -10.19 5.36
C ILE A 112 6.49 -11.36 5.17
N ARG A 113 6.51 -12.35 6.07
CA ARG A 113 7.38 -13.52 5.93
C ARG A 113 7.00 -14.37 4.70
N ILE A 114 5.71 -14.56 4.46
CA ILE A 114 5.22 -15.36 3.31
C ILE A 114 5.54 -14.64 2.00
N LEU A 115 5.02 -13.42 1.84
CA LEU A 115 5.21 -12.63 0.62
C LEU A 115 6.69 -12.30 0.40
N GLY A 116 7.40 -11.93 1.46
CA GLY A 116 8.83 -11.63 1.40
C GLY A 116 9.64 -12.85 0.97
N GLY A 117 9.28 -14.06 1.42
CA GLY A 117 9.91 -15.29 0.94
C GLY A 117 9.65 -15.57 -0.54
N ILE A 118 8.44 -15.27 -1.04
CA ILE A 118 8.07 -15.42 -2.45
C ILE A 118 8.89 -14.46 -3.32
N PHE A 119 8.86 -13.15 -3.00
CA PHE A 119 9.58 -12.14 -3.78
C PHE A 119 11.10 -12.32 -3.70
N GLN A 120 11.63 -12.71 -2.54
CA GLN A 120 13.05 -12.99 -2.38
C GLN A 120 13.51 -14.09 -3.34
N LYS A 121 12.74 -15.19 -3.43
CA LYS A 121 13.06 -16.30 -4.35
C LYS A 121 12.84 -15.94 -5.81
N ALA A 122 11.76 -15.23 -6.12
CA ALA A 122 11.41 -14.85 -7.49
C ALA A 122 12.42 -13.86 -8.09
N LEU A 123 12.82 -12.85 -7.32
CA LEU A 123 13.67 -11.76 -7.78
C LEU A 123 15.16 -11.98 -7.50
N ASN A 124 15.49 -12.97 -6.66
CA ASN A 124 16.84 -13.26 -6.18
C ASN A 124 17.51 -12.02 -5.53
N ILE A 125 16.75 -11.36 -4.65
CA ILE A 125 17.16 -10.15 -3.91
C ILE A 125 17.45 -10.47 -2.45
N SER A 126 17.98 -9.50 -1.71
CA SER A 126 18.29 -9.68 -0.29
C SER A 126 17.01 -9.85 0.55
N LYS A 127 17.16 -10.49 1.72
CA LYS A 127 16.04 -10.64 2.67
C LYS A 127 15.53 -9.29 3.15
N ILE A 128 16.42 -8.32 3.31
CA ILE A 128 16.07 -6.98 3.81
C ILE A 128 15.34 -6.21 2.70
N GLU A 129 15.80 -6.29 1.45
CA GLU A 129 15.11 -5.67 0.30
C GLU A 129 13.70 -6.23 0.13
N SER A 130 13.56 -7.55 0.16
CA SER A 130 12.25 -8.19 0.03
C SER A 130 11.32 -7.84 1.20
N PHE A 131 11.87 -7.81 2.42
CA PHE A 131 11.12 -7.40 3.61
C PHE A 131 10.60 -5.97 3.49
N VAL A 132 11.44 -5.02 3.07
CA VAL A 132 11.02 -3.62 2.89
C VAL A 132 9.99 -3.51 1.76
N ALA A 133 10.22 -4.17 0.63
CA ALA A 133 9.32 -4.13 -0.53
C ALA A 133 7.90 -4.61 -0.19
N VAL A 134 7.79 -5.66 0.59
CA VAL A 134 6.48 -6.18 1.03
C VAL A 134 5.87 -5.29 2.11
N THR A 135 6.68 -4.77 3.03
CA THR A 135 6.20 -3.89 4.07
C THR A 135 5.58 -2.61 3.49
N THR A 136 6.16 -2.06 2.43
CA THR A 136 5.65 -0.87 1.74
C THR A 136 4.29 -1.06 1.07
N ILE A 137 3.80 -2.30 0.91
CA ILE A 137 2.44 -2.56 0.42
C ILE A 137 1.40 -2.11 1.45
N PHE A 138 1.72 -2.21 2.73
CA PHE A 138 0.81 -1.89 3.83
C PHE A 138 1.12 -0.54 4.48
N LEU A 139 2.41 -0.23 4.60
CA LEU A 139 2.91 0.93 5.31
C LEU A 139 3.45 2.00 4.37
N GLY A 140 3.30 3.25 4.82
CA GLY A 140 3.74 4.41 4.07
C GLY A 140 5.24 4.68 4.20
N GLN A 141 5.75 5.54 3.31
CA GLN A 141 7.13 6.03 3.33
C GLN A 141 7.57 6.55 4.72
N ASN A 142 6.67 7.19 5.46
CA ASN A 142 6.95 7.76 6.78
C ASN A 142 7.26 6.71 7.85
N GLU A 143 6.84 5.46 7.64
CA GLU A 143 7.00 4.36 8.61
C GLU A 143 8.23 3.50 8.31
N ILE A 144 8.79 3.61 7.10
CA ILE A 144 9.95 2.85 6.64
C ILE A 144 11.20 3.08 7.51
N PRO A 145 11.57 4.32 7.89
CA PRO A 145 12.74 4.52 8.75
C PRO A 145 12.65 3.78 10.08
N ALA A 146 11.46 3.72 10.70
CA ALA A 146 11.26 3.04 11.97
C ALA A 146 11.46 1.52 11.84
N ILE A 147 11.01 0.94 10.73
CA ILE A 147 11.08 -0.50 10.47
C ILE A 147 12.47 -0.94 10.02
N VAL A 148 13.15 -0.09 9.27
CA VAL A 148 14.49 -0.34 8.77
C VAL A 148 15.56 -0.05 9.82
N LYS A 149 15.24 0.74 10.85
CA LYS A 149 16.16 1.10 11.95
C LYS A 149 17.02 -0.05 12.50
N PRO A 150 16.50 -1.27 12.77
CA PRO A 150 17.31 -2.38 13.29
C PRO A 150 18.35 -2.90 12.30
N PHE A 151 18.21 -2.59 11.01
CA PHE A 151 19.03 -3.08 9.92
C PHE A 151 19.93 -2.01 9.29
N ILE A 152 19.81 -0.75 9.72
CA ILE A 152 20.42 0.39 9.03
C ILE A 152 21.95 0.30 8.95
N ASP A 153 22.59 -0.20 10.00
CA ASP A 153 24.05 -0.39 10.05
C ASP A 153 24.54 -1.54 9.15
N ARG A 154 23.63 -2.41 8.71
CA ARG A 154 23.92 -3.58 7.87
C ARG A 154 23.51 -3.38 6.42
N LEU A 155 22.78 -2.32 6.12
CA LEU A 155 22.28 -2.03 4.79
C LEU A 155 23.41 -1.49 3.91
N ASN A 156 23.58 -2.11 2.74
CA ASN A 156 24.42 -1.52 1.71
C ASN A 156 23.68 -0.38 0.98
N ARG A 157 24.44 0.43 0.24
CA ARG A 157 23.90 1.58 -0.49
C ARG A 157 22.76 1.23 -1.47
N ASN A 158 22.84 0.07 -2.13
CA ASN A 158 21.82 -0.36 -3.07
C ASN A 158 20.55 -0.79 -2.35
N GLU A 159 20.67 -1.53 -1.24
CA GLU A 159 19.51 -1.96 -0.44
C GLU A 159 18.79 -0.75 0.18
N LEU A 160 19.55 0.25 0.64
CA LEU A 160 18.98 1.51 1.12
C LEU A 160 18.25 2.26 -0.01
N PHE A 161 18.84 2.31 -1.21
CA PHE A 161 18.20 2.91 -2.37
C PHE A 161 16.91 2.18 -2.75
N THR A 162 16.93 0.85 -2.78
CA THR A 162 15.75 0.01 -3.01
C THR A 162 14.66 0.30 -1.97
N ALA A 163 15.02 0.43 -0.69
CA ALA A 163 14.09 0.76 0.38
C ALA A 163 13.41 2.12 0.17
N ILE A 164 14.18 3.15 -0.19
CA ILE A 164 13.65 4.49 -0.49
C ILE A 164 12.74 4.45 -1.73
N CYS A 165 13.20 3.83 -2.82
CA CYS A 165 12.40 3.69 -4.03
C CYS A 165 11.09 2.94 -3.78
N SER A 166 11.11 1.89 -2.96
CA SER A 166 9.91 1.13 -2.62
C SER A 166 8.90 1.98 -1.84
N GLY A 167 9.37 2.77 -0.88
CA GLY A 167 8.52 3.70 -0.13
C GLY A 167 7.90 4.78 -1.02
N MET A 168 8.67 5.31 -1.97
CA MET A 168 8.19 6.32 -2.93
C MET A 168 7.25 5.76 -4.00
N ALA A 169 7.38 4.47 -4.33
CA ALA A 169 6.59 3.81 -5.36
C ALA A 169 5.23 3.32 -4.85
N SER A 170 5.01 3.30 -3.53
CA SER A 170 3.81 2.77 -2.90
C SER A 170 3.02 3.85 -2.16
N ILE A 171 1.77 3.54 -1.82
CA ILE A 171 0.93 4.33 -0.94
C ILE A 171 0.67 3.55 0.35
N ALA A 172 0.48 4.26 1.47
CA ALA A 172 0.09 3.62 2.71
C ALA A 172 -1.35 3.10 2.60
N GLY A 173 -1.68 2.01 3.31
CA GLY A 173 -3.06 1.55 3.41
C GLY A 173 -4.00 2.64 3.95
N SER A 174 -3.51 3.50 4.85
CA SER A 174 -4.29 4.62 5.39
C SER A 174 -4.57 5.71 4.34
N THR A 175 -3.60 6.06 3.48
CA THR A 175 -3.81 7.05 2.42
C THR A 175 -4.62 6.49 1.26
N MET A 176 -4.50 5.18 0.97
CA MET A 176 -5.36 4.46 0.03
C MET A 176 -6.84 4.65 0.37
N ILE A 177 -7.20 4.46 1.64
CA ILE A 177 -8.57 4.64 2.11
C ILE A 177 -9.04 6.09 1.97
N GLY A 178 -8.14 7.04 2.19
CA GLY A 178 -8.45 8.45 1.93
C GLY A 178 -8.78 8.72 0.46
N TYR A 179 -8.02 8.14 -0.48
CA TYR A 179 -8.33 8.23 -1.91
C TYR A 179 -9.63 7.51 -2.28
N ALA A 180 -9.89 6.35 -1.68
CA ALA A 180 -11.15 5.63 -1.86
C ALA A 180 -12.36 6.46 -1.38
N ALA A 181 -12.23 7.16 -0.25
CA ALA A 181 -13.26 8.06 0.27
C ALA A 181 -13.51 9.29 -0.62
N LEU A 182 -12.53 9.66 -1.45
CA LEU A 182 -12.67 10.68 -2.49
C LEU A 182 -13.33 10.16 -3.79
N GLY A 183 -13.66 8.86 -3.85
CA GLY A 183 -14.30 8.23 -5.01
C GLY A 183 -13.35 7.58 -6.01
N VAL A 184 -12.06 7.41 -5.66
CA VAL A 184 -11.12 6.65 -6.50
C VAL A 184 -11.45 5.15 -6.40
N PRO A 185 -11.56 4.41 -7.52
CA PRO A 185 -11.86 2.98 -7.50
C PRO A 185 -10.83 2.19 -6.69
N VAL A 186 -11.29 1.43 -5.70
CA VAL A 186 -10.42 0.67 -4.78
C VAL A 186 -9.67 -0.43 -5.53
N GLU A 187 -10.29 -1.01 -6.56
CA GLU A 187 -9.70 -2.05 -7.40
C GLU A 187 -8.41 -1.57 -8.08
N TYR A 188 -8.34 -0.28 -8.45
CA TYR A 188 -7.14 0.31 -9.05
C TYR A 188 -6.10 0.73 -8.02
N LEU A 189 -6.51 0.99 -6.78
CA LEU A 189 -5.58 1.26 -5.69
C LEU A 189 -4.96 -0.03 -5.14
N LEU A 190 -5.64 -1.16 -5.29
CA LEU A 190 -5.19 -2.48 -4.85
C LEU A 190 -4.28 -3.19 -5.88
N ALA A 191 -4.44 -2.89 -7.17
CA ALA A 191 -3.72 -3.52 -8.27
C ALA A 191 -2.31 -2.93 -8.48
#